data_AF-N9Y4Z8-F1
#
_entry.id   AF-N9Y4Z8-F1
#
_cell.length_a   1.000
_cell.length_b   1.000
_cell.length_c   1.000
_cell.angle_alpha   90.00
_cell.angle_beta   90.00
_cell.angle_gamma   90.00
#
_symmetry.space_group_name_H-M   'P 1'
#
loop_
_entity.id
_entity.type
_entity.pdbx_description
1 polymer ?
#
loop_
_entity_poly.entity_id
_entity_poly.type
_entity_poly.pdbx_seq_one_letter_code
_entity_poly.pdbx_strand_id
1 'polypeptide(L)'
;MSLDMNKEITKEDLSKNGLLIKDVKEKTEELQIIAVKNNPLSVEYIENLSEEAGILAVTALWNSLKYIKNPTEKIIKRALEVKGWAIQYVENPTYEMKLLAIESDFDSIRYIENPEEELQKKAIEKYWGAIKYIKNPTLESKLLAITKSEEAINFMSNYSYDEIKDFLSANINVFKYVHDSVDIDIVLEVLKEKFEDGTMTYEYMKSYIDLEMLEMDKLEFVKTYGDRKSKKFIVDCVL
;
A
#
# COMPACT_ATOMS: atom_id res chain seq x y z
N MET A 1 -9.66 -26.24 52.32
CA MET A 1 -8.39 -26.43 51.59
C MET A 1 -7.94 -25.03 51.16
N SER A 2 -7.11 -24.39 51.98
CA SER A 2 -6.58 -23.06 51.71
C SER A 2 -5.64 -23.16 50.51
N LEU A 3 -5.93 -22.44 49.43
CA LEU A 3 -4.99 -22.21 48.35
C LEU A 3 -3.79 -21.49 48.97
N ASP A 4 -2.64 -22.15 48.91
CA ASP A 4 -1.38 -21.65 49.44
C ASP A 4 -0.98 -20.43 48.61
N MET A 5 -1.21 -19.23 49.14
CA MET A 5 -0.96 -17.94 48.45
C MET A 5 0.53 -17.65 48.23
N ASN A 6 1.42 -18.62 48.52
CA ASN A 6 2.88 -18.53 48.40
C ASN A 6 3.46 -19.55 47.40
N LYS A 7 2.66 -20.23 46.56
CA LYS A 7 3.24 -21.13 45.55
C LYS A 7 4.05 -20.33 44.53
N GLU A 8 5.34 -20.57 44.49
CA GLU A 8 6.24 -20.04 43.47
C GLU A 8 5.86 -20.60 42.09
N ILE A 9 5.69 -19.72 41.10
CA ILE A 9 5.34 -20.10 39.72
C ILE A 9 6.55 -20.82 39.09
N THR A 10 6.35 -22.07 38.70
CA THR A 10 7.41 -22.89 38.08
C THR A 10 7.44 -22.75 36.55
N LYS A 11 8.52 -23.25 35.93
CA LYS A 11 8.61 -23.42 34.46
C LYS A 11 7.46 -24.25 33.89
N GLU A 12 7.02 -25.28 34.61
CA GLU A 12 5.90 -26.13 34.20
C GLU A 12 4.55 -25.41 34.32
N ASP A 13 4.39 -24.53 35.30
CA ASP A 13 3.19 -23.70 35.40
C ASP A 13 3.12 -22.73 34.20
N LEU A 14 4.23 -22.08 33.83
CA LEU A 14 4.31 -21.18 32.67
C LEU A 14 4.11 -21.92 31.34
N SER A 15 4.60 -23.16 31.20
CA SER A 15 4.41 -23.93 29.97
C SER A 15 2.95 -24.33 29.75
N LYS A 16 2.14 -24.39 30.82
CA LYS A 16 0.69 -24.60 30.76
C LYS A 16 -0.09 -23.29 30.59
N ASN A 17 0.38 -22.19 31.19
CA ASN A 17 -0.22 -20.87 31.08
C ASN A 17 0.82 -19.76 31.19
N GLY A 18 1.23 -19.19 30.05
CA GLY A 18 2.25 -18.14 29.96
C GLY A 18 1.85 -16.83 30.63
N LEU A 19 0.55 -16.57 30.82
CA LEU A 19 0.07 -15.34 31.49
C LEU A 19 0.38 -15.33 32.99
N LEU A 20 0.73 -16.48 33.58
CA LEU A 20 1.18 -16.55 34.97
C LEU A 20 2.50 -15.80 35.20
N ILE A 21 3.21 -15.40 34.13
CA ILE A 21 4.41 -14.59 34.26
C ILE A 21 4.13 -13.26 34.97
N LYS A 22 2.89 -12.74 34.94
CA LYS A 22 2.51 -11.52 35.68
C LYS A 22 2.77 -11.61 37.18
N ASP A 23 2.68 -12.82 37.73
CA ASP A 23 2.85 -13.11 39.16
C ASP A 23 4.31 -13.52 39.50
N VAL A 24 5.19 -13.61 38.50
CA VAL A 24 6.62 -13.93 38.67
C VAL A 24 7.40 -12.68 39.06
N LYS A 25 8.11 -12.75 40.19
CA LYS A 25 8.94 -11.64 40.69
C LYS A 25 10.16 -11.38 39.80
N GLU A 26 10.97 -12.41 39.56
CA GLU A 26 12.18 -12.33 38.71
C GLU A 26 11.94 -13.05 37.39
N LYS A 27 11.69 -12.27 36.33
CA LYS A 27 11.33 -12.77 35.00
C LYS A 27 12.60 -13.00 34.17
N THR A 28 13.39 -14.01 34.51
CA THR A 28 14.60 -14.36 33.75
C THR A 28 14.25 -14.62 32.28
N GLU A 29 15.20 -14.39 31.37
CA GLU A 29 14.99 -14.62 29.93
C GLU A 29 14.40 -16.00 29.61
N GLU A 30 14.88 -17.05 30.29
CA GLU A 30 14.33 -18.40 30.13
C GLU A 30 12.84 -18.49 30.46
N LEU A 31 12.40 -17.84 31.56
CA LEU A 31 10.98 -17.81 31.93
C LEU A 31 10.16 -16.98 30.94
N GLN A 32 10.71 -15.87 30.44
CA GLN A 32 10.08 -15.06 29.39
C GLN A 32 9.85 -15.89 28.13
N ILE A 33 10.87 -16.63 27.67
CA ILE A 33 10.79 -17.49 26.48
C ILE A 33 9.72 -18.59 26.68
N ILE A 34 9.67 -19.24 27.84
CA ILE A 34 8.66 -20.27 28.13
C ILE A 34 7.25 -19.65 28.09
N ALA A 35 7.07 -18.50 28.74
CA ALA A 35 5.79 -17.80 28.79
C ALA A 35 5.33 -17.35 27.39
N VAL A 36 6.22 -16.76 26.58
CA VAL A 36 5.93 -16.29 25.22
C VAL A 36 5.62 -17.45 24.28
N LYS A 37 6.35 -18.56 24.36
CA LYS A 37 6.08 -19.76 23.55
C LYS A 37 4.69 -20.34 23.82
N ASN A 38 4.20 -20.24 25.05
CA ASN A 38 2.84 -20.63 25.39
C ASN A 38 1.82 -19.56 24.94
N ASN A 39 2.07 -18.29 25.25
CA ASN A 39 1.20 -17.17 24.90
C ASN A 39 2.02 -15.91 24.55
N PRO A 40 2.06 -15.49 23.28
CA PRO A 40 2.79 -14.30 22.84
C PRO A 40 2.35 -13.00 23.54
N LEU A 41 1.10 -12.90 24.03
CA LEU A 41 0.61 -11.73 24.75
C LEU A 41 1.15 -11.62 26.18
N SER A 42 1.87 -12.64 26.67
CA SER A 42 2.54 -12.56 27.98
C SER A 42 3.57 -11.44 28.06
N VAL A 43 4.07 -10.93 26.92
CA VAL A 43 4.95 -9.76 26.84
C VAL A 43 4.38 -8.51 27.52
N GLU A 44 3.06 -8.37 27.60
CA GLU A 44 2.38 -7.26 28.30
C GLU A 44 2.80 -7.16 29.78
N TYR A 45 3.13 -8.29 30.39
CA TYR A 45 3.47 -8.40 31.81
C TYR A 45 4.98 -8.39 32.08
N ILE A 46 5.82 -8.15 31.06
CA ILE A 46 7.28 -8.21 31.16
C ILE A 46 7.86 -6.80 30.95
N GLU A 47 8.33 -6.17 32.03
CA GLU A 47 8.91 -4.81 31.95
C GLU A 47 10.23 -4.78 31.17
N ASN A 48 11.12 -5.73 31.46
CA ASN A 48 12.43 -5.85 30.83
C ASN A 48 12.43 -7.07 29.89
N LEU A 49 11.75 -6.93 28.75
CA LEU A 49 11.62 -8.00 27.76
C LEU A 49 12.96 -8.26 27.05
N SER A 50 13.40 -9.52 26.99
CA SER A 50 14.59 -9.90 26.24
C SER A 50 14.32 -9.81 24.74
N GLU A 51 15.36 -9.50 23.96
CA GLU A 51 15.23 -9.39 22.50
C GLU A 51 14.77 -10.71 21.87
N GLU A 52 15.26 -11.86 22.36
CA GLU A 52 14.81 -13.18 21.90
C GLU A 52 13.33 -13.43 22.19
N ALA A 53 12.88 -13.17 23.41
CA ALA A 53 11.47 -13.32 23.78
C ALA A 53 10.56 -12.38 22.97
N GLY A 54 10.97 -11.13 22.74
CA GLY A 54 10.25 -10.17 21.92
C GLY A 54 10.15 -10.60 20.44
N ILE A 55 11.25 -11.07 19.86
CA ILE A 55 11.28 -11.62 18.50
C ILE A 55 10.36 -12.84 18.38
N LEU A 56 10.37 -13.75 19.36
CA LEU A 56 9.46 -14.90 19.39
C LEU A 56 8.00 -14.47 19.45
N ALA A 57 7.68 -13.46 20.27
CA ALA A 57 6.31 -12.97 20.44
C ALA A 57 5.76 -12.40 19.13
N VAL A 58 6.49 -11.48 18.48
CA VAL A 58 6.04 -10.85 17.23
C VAL A 58 6.07 -11.82 16.05
N THR A 59 6.95 -12.82 16.07
CA THR A 59 6.97 -13.89 15.06
C THR A 59 5.73 -14.77 15.16
N ALA A 60 5.29 -15.10 16.37
CA ALA A 60 4.08 -15.91 16.60
C ALA A 60 2.79 -15.10 16.43
N LEU A 61 2.82 -13.81 16.79
CA LEU A 61 1.67 -12.92 16.76
C LEU A 61 2.14 -11.47 16.56
N TRP A 62 2.13 -10.99 15.31
CA TRP A 62 2.68 -9.68 14.93
C TRP A 62 2.13 -8.50 15.75
N ASN A 63 0.85 -8.53 16.12
CA ASN A 63 0.22 -7.46 16.89
C ASN A 63 0.52 -7.53 18.39
N SER A 64 1.29 -8.53 18.85
CA SER A 64 1.89 -8.50 20.19
C SER A 64 2.85 -7.31 20.37
N LEU A 65 3.38 -6.75 19.26
CA LEU A 65 4.19 -5.53 19.26
C LEU A 65 3.53 -4.38 20.05
N LYS A 66 2.20 -4.26 19.97
CA LYS A 66 1.40 -3.26 20.71
C LYS A 66 1.65 -3.30 22.23
N TYR A 67 1.96 -4.46 22.78
CA TYR A 67 2.09 -4.69 24.22
C TYR A 67 3.54 -4.73 24.70
N ILE A 68 4.51 -4.63 23.78
CA ILE A 68 5.93 -4.61 24.13
C ILE A 68 6.31 -3.20 24.56
N LYS A 69 6.78 -3.06 25.79
CA LYS A 69 7.32 -1.79 26.29
C LYS A 69 8.68 -1.54 25.68
N ASN A 70 8.88 -0.39 25.04
CA ASN A 70 10.14 0.03 24.43
C ASN A 70 10.77 -1.05 23.52
N PRO A 71 10.08 -1.50 22.44
CA PRO A 71 10.60 -2.56 21.58
C PRO A 71 11.91 -2.13 20.90
N THR A 72 12.88 -3.06 20.83
CA THR A 72 14.10 -2.82 20.06
C THR A 72 13.80 -2.76 18.56
N GLU A 73 14.69 -2.12 17.80
CA GLU A 73 14.57 -2.03 16.35
C GLU A 73 14.45 -3.43 15.70
N LYS A 74 15.14 -4.45 16.22
CA LYS A 74 15.04 -5.82 15.70
C LYS A 74 13.68 -6.44 15.93
N ILE A 75 13.06 -6.20 17.09
CA ILE A 75 11.69 -6.65 17.37
C ILE A 75 10.71 -5.97 16.40
N ILE A 76 10.84 -4.66 16.20
CA ILE A 76 10.00 -3.90 15.26
C ILE A 76 10.16 -4.43 13.83
N LYS A 77 11.39 -4.53 13.32
CA LYS A 77 11.68 -5.03 11.97
C LYS A 77 11.13 -6.43 11.77
N ARG A 78 11.30 -7.32 12.75
CA ARG A 78 10.72 -8.66 12.70
C ARG A 78 9.19 -8.65 12.61
N ALA A 79 8.53 -7.79 13.38
CA ALA A 79 7.06 -7.67 13.32
C ALA A 79 6.59 -7.19 11.94
N LEU A 80 7.30 -6.23 11.34
CA LEU A 80 7.02 -5.68 10.00
C LEU A 80 7.25 -6.71 8.88
N GLU A 81 8.29 -7.53 8.98
CA GLU A 81 8.53 -8.66 8.07
C GLU A 81 7.41 -9.72 8.14
N VAL A 82 6.85 -9.95 9.33
CA VAL A 82 5.75 -10.91 9.52
C VAL A 82 4.43 -10.34 9.03
N LYS A 83 4.16 -9.06 9.31
CA LYS A 83 2.97 -8.34 8.85
C LYS A 83 3.25 -6.84 8.76
N GLY A 84 3.12 -6.26 7.57
CA GLY A 84 3.37 -4.84 7.33
C GLY A 84 2.45 -3.93 8.15
N TRP A 85 1.25 -4.41 8.48
CA TRP A 85 0.30 -3.69 9.35
C TRP A 85 0.82 -3.45 10.78
N ALA A 86 1.89 -4.13 11.21
CA ALA A 86 2.52 -3.87 12.51
C ALA A 86 3.03 -2.43 12.66
N ILE A 87 3.25 -1.72 11.54
CA ILE A 87 3.68 -0.31 11.53
C ILE A 87 2.75 0.62 12.33
N GLN A 88 1.48 0.25 12.47
CA GLN A 88 0.50 1.02 13.26
C GLN A 88 0.82 1.05 14.78
N TYR A 89 1.71 0.19 15.25
CA TYR A 89 2.17 0.12 16.64
C TYR A 89 3.60 0.65 16.83
N VAL A 90 4.21 1.21 15.78
CA VAL A 90 5.56 1.75 15.81
C VAL A 90 5.48 3.27 16.02
N GLU A 91 6.04 3.75 17.13
CA GLU A 91 6.17 5.17 17.37
C GLU A 91 7.29 5.76 16.51
N ASN A 92 7.00 6.84 15.77
CA ASN A 92 7.97 7.56 14.92
C ASN A 92 8.78 6.62 13.97
N PRO A 93 8.12 5.86 13.09
CA PRO A 93 8.81 4.89 12.24
C PRO A 93 9.81 5.57 11.30
N THR A 94 11.00 4.97 11.16
CA THR A 94 12.00 5.41 10.19
C THR A 94 11.52 5.15 8.76
N TYR A 95 12.15 5.81 7.79
CA TYR A 95 11.88 5.54 6.37
C TYR A 95 12.04 4.05 6.02
N GLU A 96 13.09 3.39 6.54
CA GLU A 96 13.32 1.96 6.32
C GLU A 96 12.18 1.10 6.87
N MET A 97 11.65 1.42 8.06
CA MET A 97 10.52 0.70 8.64
C MET A 97 9.23 0.90 7.83
N LYS A 98 8.97 2.13 7.38
CA LYS A 98 7.84 2.43 6.51
C LYS A 98 7.91 1.66 5.18
N LEU A 99 9.09 1.61 4.56
CA LEU A 99 9.32 0.87 3.32
C LEU A 99 9.13 -0.64 3.54
N LEU A 100 9.73 -1.20 4.60
CA LEU A 100 9.59 -2.60 4.96
C LEU A 100 8.12 -2.99 5.17
N ALA A 101 7.33 -2.11 5.81
CA ALA A 101 5.89 -2.32 5.99
C ALA A 101 5.16 -2.48 4.64
N ILE A 102 5.45 -1.58 3.68
CA ILE A 102 4.85 -1.58 2.33
C ILE A 102 5.32 -2.80 1.52
N GLU A 103 6.60 -3.17 1.66
CA GLU A 103 7.20 -4.36 1.04
C GLU A 103 6.60 -5.67 1.56
N SER A 104 6.15 -5.71 2.81
CA SER A 104 5.36 -6.81 3.34
C SER A 104 3.91 -6.76 2.84
N ASP A 105 3.20 -5.66 3.12
CA ASP A 105 1.79 -5.45 2.79
C ASP A 105 1.62 -4.06 2.15
N PHE A 106 1.24 -3.98 0.86
CA PHE A 106 1.13 -2.70 0.16
C PHE A 106 0.13 -1.74 0.82
N ASP A 107 -0.92 -2.27 1.44
CA ASP A 107 -1.99 -1.52 2.08
C ASP A 107 -1.63 -1.05 3.49
N SER A 108 -0.46 -1.43 4.01
CA SER A 108 0.09 -0.87 5.26
C SER A 108 0.33 0.63 5.18
N ILE A 109 0.44 1.21 3.97
CA ILE A 109 0.53 2.65 3.74
C ILE A 109 -0.61 3.43 4.39
N ARG A 110 -1.76 2.79 4.62
CA ARG A 110 -2.89 3.39 5.35
C ARG A 110 -2.58 3.80 6.79
N TYR A 111 -1.56 3.19 7.39
CA TYR A 111 -1.11 3.44 8.76
C TYR A 111 0.11 4.38 8.80
N ILE A 112 0.55 4.88 7.66
CA ILE A 112 1.67 5.82 7.55
C ILE A 112 1.09 7.21 7.34
N GLU A 113 1.30 8.10 8.30
CA GLU A 113 0.85 9.49 8.18
C GLU A 113 1.72 10.24 7.16
N ASN A 114 1.06 10.95 6.24
CA ASN A 114 1.69 11.78 5.20
C ASN A 114 2.88 11.07 4.51
N PRO A 115 2.65 9.91 3.87
CA PRO A 115 3.73 9.12 3.29
C PRO A 115 4.43 9.92 2.18
N GLU A 116 5.76 9.85 2.16
CA GLU A 116 6.60 10.43 1.10
C GLU A 116 6.17 9.89 -0.28
N GLU A 117 6.28 10.69 -1.34
CA GLU A 117 5.85 10.30 -2.69
C GLU A 117 6.46 8.96 -3.14
N GLU A 118 7.72 8.71 -2.83
CA GLU A 118 8.39 7.44 -3.15
C GLU A 118 7.70 6.24 -2.47
N LEU A 119 7.24 6.37 -1.23
CA LEU A 119 6.49 5.31 -0.55
C LEU A 119 5.11 5.12 -1.16
N GLN A 120 4.44 6.20 -1.57
CA GLN A 120 3.17 6.14 -2.31
C GLN A 120 3.34 5.34 -3.59
N LYS A 121 4.36 5.67 -4.38
CA LYS A 121 4.72 4.97 -5.61
C LYS A 121 5.04 3.50 -5.36
N LYS A 122 5.84 3.17 -4.33
CA LYS A 122 6.15 1.77 -3.95
C LYS A 122 4.90 0.94 -3.64
N ALA A 123 3.93 1.51 -2.92
CA ALA A 123 2.67 0.83 -2.65
C ALA A 123 1.86 0.57 -3.95
N ILE A 124 1.78 1.57 -4.83
CA ILE A 124 1.07 1.51 -6.12
C ILE A 124 1.77 0.57 -7.12
N GLU A 125 3.10 0.50 -7.09
CA GLU A 125 3.89 -0.44 -7.90
C GLU A 125 3.50 -1.87 -7.60
N LYS A 126 3.34 -2.21 -6.32
CA LYS A 126 2.88 -3.53 -5.85
C LYS A 126 1.42 -3.80 -6.22
N TYR A 127 0.55 -2.81 -6.05
CA TYR A 127 -0.85 -2.90 -6.46
C TYR A 127 -1.42 -1.52 -6.73
N TRP A 128 -1.91 -1.27 -7.94
CA TRP A 128 -2.42 0.04 -8.36
C TRP A 128 -3.54 0.56 -7.43
N GLY A 129 -4.36 -0.34 -6.91
CA GLY A 129 -5.46 -0.02 -5.99
C GLY A 129 -5.00 0.42 -4.60
N ALA A 130 -3.69 0.41 -4.31
CA ALA A 130 -3.12 1.00 -3.11
C ALA A 130 -3.48 2.49 -2.97
N ILE A 131 -3.71 3.19 -4.08
CA ILE A 131 -4.13 4.60 -4.10
C ILE A 131 -5.33 4.87 -3.18
N LYS A 132 -6.26 3.91 -3.06
CA LYS A 132 -7.43 3.98 -2.16
C LYS A 132 -7.06 4.23 -0.70
N TYR A 133 -5.87 3.80 -0.29
CA TYR A 133 -5.38 3.85 1.08
C TYR A 133 -4.45 5.03 1.36
N ILE A 134 -4.09 5.80 0.34
CA ILE A 134 -3.15 6.92 0.46
C ILE A 134 -3.93 8.18 0.80
N LYS A 135 -3.65 8.75 1.96
CA LYS A 135 -4.19 10.06 2.33
C LYS A 135 -3.44 11.15 1.55
N ASN A 136 -4.17 11.96 0.79
CA ASN A 136 -3.64 13.06 -0.03
C ASN A 136 -2.53 12.60 -1.00
N PRO A 137 -2.85 11.73 -1.98
CA PRO A 137 -1.86 11.25 -2.93
C PRO A 137 -1.32 12.39 -3.81
N THR A 138 -0.03 12.32 -4.14
CA THR A 138 0.58 13.29 -5.08
C THR A 138 0.09 13.07 -6.50
N LEU A 139 0.19 14.08 -7.37
CA LEU A 139 -0.18 13.96 -8.77
C LEU A 139 0.55 12.80 -9.47
N GLU A 140 1.85 12.68 -9.23
CA GLU A 140 2.67 11.58 -9.74
C GLU A 140 2.19 10.20 -9.28
N SER A 141 1.75 10.10 -8.03
CA SER A 141 1.19 8.85 -7.50
C SER A 141 -0.17 8.53 -8.13
N LYS A 142 -1.02 9.55 -8.34
CA LYS A 142 -2.28 9.38 -9.06
C LYS A 142 -2.04 8.91 -10.50
N LEU A 143 -1.14 9.57 -11.22
CA LEU A 143 -0.78 9.22 -12.61
C LEU A 143 -0.20 7.82 -12.71
N LEU A 144 0.66 7.41 -11.78
CA LEU A 144 1.18 6.04 -11.75
C LEU A 144 0.05 5.00 -11.57
N ALA A 145 -0.91 5.27 -10.69
CA ALA A 145 -2.05 4.38 -10.49
C ALA A 145 -2.93 4.29 -11.76
N ILE A 146 -3.24 5.43 -12.40
CA ILE A 146 -4.02 5.52 -13.65
C ILE A 146 -3.32 4.81 -14.82
N THR A 147 -2.01 4.98 -14.93
CA THR A 147 -1.19 4.33 -15.97
C THR A 147 -1.24 2.82 -15.82
N LYS A 148 -1.26 2.31 -14.59
CA LYS A 148 -1.38 0.88 -14.31
C LYS A 148 -2.80 0.34 -14.48
N SER A 149 -3.81 1.14 -14.16
CA SER A 149 -5.22 0.79 -14.36
C SER A 149 -6.08 2.04 -14.35
N GLU A 150 -6.89 2.20 -15.39
CA GLU A 150 -7.89 3.26 -15.49
C GLU A 150 -8.90 3.22 -14.34
N GLU A 151 -9.15 2.04 -13.75
CA GLU A 151 -10.08 1.85 -12.62
C GLU A 151 -9.66 2.65 -11.37
N ALA A 152 -8.38 3.05 -11.28
CA ALA A 152 -7.86 3.84 -10.18
C ALA A 152 -8.60 5.18 -10.02
N ILE A 153 -9.20 5.72 -11.09
CA ILE A 153 -9.99 6.96 -11.06
C ILE A 153 -11.16 6.87 -10.07
N ASN A 154 -11.74 5.68 -9.87
CA ASN A 154 -12.86 5.47 -8.94
C ASN A 154 -12.48 5.71 -7.47
N PHE A 155 -11.18 5.74 -7.15
CA PHE A 155 -10.66 6.02 -5.81
C PHE A 155 -10.14 7.46 -5.66
N MET A 156 -10.22 8.27 -6.72
CA MET A 156 -9.75 9.65 -6.74
C MET A 156 -10.96 10.58 -6.80
N SER A 157 -11.37 11.12 -5.66
CA SER A 157 -12.40 12.16 -5.61
C SER A 157 -11.81 13.55 -5.84
N ASN A 158 -12.58 14.45 -6.47
CA ASN A 158 -12.29 15.89 -6.56
C ASN A 158 -10.98 16.22 -7.31
N TYR A 159 -10.85 15.77 -8.56
CA TYR A 159 -9.76 16.18 -9.44
C TYR A 159 -10.05 17.52 -10.13
N SER A 160 -9.00 18.29 -10.42
CA SER A 160 -9.10 19.53 -11.20
C SER A 160 -9.30 19.26 -12.70
N TYR A 161 -9.57 20.34 -13.46
CA TYR A 161 -9.57 20.29 -14.92
C TYR A 161 -8.22 19.85 -15.49
N ASP A 162 -7.12 20.35 -14.92
CA ASP A 162 -5.78 19.98 -15.37
C ASP A 162 -5.48 18.51 -15.04
N GLU A 163 -5.87 18.04 -13.86
CA GLU A 163 -5.67 16.64 -13.46
C GLU A 163 -6.43 15.67 -14.37
N ILE A 164 -7.65 16.01 -14.81
CA ILE A 164 -8.38 15.10 -15.71
C ILE A 164 -7.74 15.01 -17.10
N LYS A 165 -7.16 16.10 -17.61
CA LYS A 165 -6.36 16.08 -18.85
C LYS A 165 -5.14 15.17 -18.68
N ASP A 166 -4.43 15.31 -17.57
CA ASP A 166 -3.25 14.47 -17.27
C ASP A 166 -3.64 12.98 -17.17
N PHE A 167 -4.77 12.65 -16.52
CA PHE A 167 -5.25 11.28 -16.39
C PHE A 167 -5.65 10.67 -17.74
N LEU A 168 -6.36 11.42 -18.58
CA LEU A 168 -6.71 10.98 -19.94
C LEU A 168 -5.45 10.79 -20.79
N SER A 169 -4.48 11.71 -20.69
CA SER A 169 -3.21 11.63 -21.41
C SER A 169 -2.36 10.44 -20.97
N ALA A 170 -2.43 10.05 -19.69
CA ALA A 170 -1.79 8.86 -19.17
C ALA A 170 -2.49 7.57 -19.59
N ASN A 171 -3.83 7.53 -19.53
CA ASN A 171 -4.64 6.39 -19.91
C ASN A 171 -6.03 6.82 -20.41
N ILE A 172 -6.23 6.80 -21.73
CA ILE A 172 -7.48 7.22 -22.38
C ILE A 172 -8.71 6.43 -21.91
N ASN A 173 -8.52 5.20 -21.41
CA ASN A 173 -9.63 4.38 -20.89
C ASN A 173 -10.26 4.95 -19.61
N VAL A 174 -9.63 5.93 -18.95
CA VAL A 174 -10.25 6.71 -17.87
C VAL A 174 -11.58 7.29 -18.32
N PHE A 175 -11.72 7.66 -19.59
CA PHE A 175 -12.97 8.17 -20.16
C PHE A 175 -14.17 7.26 -19.92
N LYS A 176 -13.98 5.92 -19.86
CA LYS A 176 -15.04 4.95 -19.54
C LYS A 176 -15.75 5.22 -18.21
N TYR A 177 -15.07 5.86 -17.26
CA TYR A 177 -15.59 6.13 -15.91
C TYR A 177 -16.06 7.57 -15.72
N VAL A 178 -15.68 8.47 -16.63
CA VAL A 178 -15.91 9.92 -16.48
C VAL A 178 -16.71 10.53 -17.62
N HIS A 179 -17.10 9.75 -18.64
CA HIS A 179 -17.78 10.24 -19.85
C HIS A 179 -19.06 11.03 -19.57
N ASP A 180 -19.76 10.74 -18.47
CA ASP A 180 -20.98 11.49 -18.07
C ASP A 180 -20.67 12.90 -17.52
N SER A 181 -19.41 13.15 -17.17
CA SER A 181 -18.96 14.38 -16.49
C SER A 181 -17.89 15.17 -17.23
N VAL A 182 -17.27 14.57 -18.25
CA VAL A 182 -16.15 15.13 -19.01
C VAL A 182 -16.58 15.30 -20.46
N ASP A 183 -16.47 16.53 -20.95
CA ASP A 183 -16.79 16.85 -22.34
C ASP A 183 -15.81 16.15 -23.30
N ILE A 184 -16.33 15.66 -24.43
CA ILE A 184 -15.55 15.08 -25.51
C ILE A 184 -14.46 16.05 -25.99
N ASP A 185 -14.71 17.36 -25.98
CA ASP A 185 -13.74 18.37 -26.40
C ASP A 185 -12.43 18.29 -25.60
N ILE A 186 -12.48 17.94 -24.31
CA ILE A 186 -11.30 17.73 -23.46
C ILE A 186 -10.49 16.53 -23.95
N VAL A 187 -11.17 15.45 -24.33
CA VAL A 187 -10.54 14.24 -24.88
C VAL A 187 -9.85 14.56 -26.21
N LEU A 188 -10.52 15.34 -27.08
CA LEU A 188 -9.97 15.77 -28.36
C LEU A 188 -8.77 16.70 -28.20
N GLU A 189 -8.79 17.60 -27.21
CA GLU A 189 -7.67 18.45 -26.83
C GLU A 189 -6.45 17.60 -26.44
N VAL A 190 -6.63 16.65 -25.51
CA VAL A 190 -5.57 15.73 -25.09
C VAL A 190 -4.99 14.94 -26.26
N LEU A 191 -5.84 14.42 -27.17
CA LEU A 191 -5.36 13.69 -28.34
C LEU A 191 -4.52 14.56 -29.27
N LYS A 192 -4.94 15.81 -29.52
CA LYS A 192 -4.19 16.77 -30.34
C LYS A 192 -2.84 17.11 -29.72
N GLU A 193 -2.80 17.39 -28.41
CA GLU A 193 -1.56 17.63 -27.68
C GLU A 193 -0.59 16.44 -27.83
N LYS A 194 -1.08 15.20 -27.69
CA LYS A 194 -0.24 14.00 -27.88
C LYS A 194 0.30 13.83 -29.30
N PHE A 195 -0.42 14.31 -30.32
CA PHE A 195 0.07 14.34 -31.71
C PHE A 195 1.14 15.42 -31.90
N GLU A 196 0.90 16.62 -31.37
CA GLU A 196 1.81 17.75 -31.45
C GLU A 196 3.15 17.44 -30.75
N ASP A 197 3.07 16.84 -29.56
CA ASP A 197 4.24 16.45 -28.76
C ASP A 197 4.91 15.15 -29.25
N GLY A 198 4.26 14.41 -30.16
CA GLY A 198 4.74 13.12 -30.66
C GLY A 198 4.78 12.02 -29.58
N THR A 199 4.06 12.19 -28.48
CA THR A 199 4.01 11.25 -27.33
C THR A 199 3.01 10.12 -27.53
N MET A 200 2.21 10.16 -28.60
CA MET A 200 1.33 9.06 -28.98
C MET A 200 2.13 7.74 -29.15
N THR A 201 1.72 6.71 -28.41
CA THR A 201 2.25 5.34 -28.51
C THR A 201 1.29 4.44 -29.26
N TYR A 202 1.76 3.27 -29.69
CA TYR A 202 0.90 2.29 -30.37
C TYR A 202 -0.17 1.74 -29.41
N GLU A 203 0.20 1.46 -28.16
CA GLU A 203 -0.69 0.95 -27.12
C GLU A 203 -1.79 1.96 -26.75
N TYR A 204 -1.43 3.25 -26.68
CA TYR A 204 -2.39 4.31 -26.46
C TYR A 204 -3.32 4.48 -27.66
N MET A 205 -2.78 4.46 -28.90
CA MET A 205 -3.59 4.51 -30.12
C MET A 205 -4.60 3.35 -30.16
N LYS A 206 -4.16 2.13 -29.83
CA LYS A 206 -5.04 0.96 -29.74
C LYS A 206 -6.15 1.19 -28.71
N SER A 207 -5.80 1.65 -27.51
CA SER A 207 -6.80 1.96 -26.47
C SER A 207 -7.80 3.03 -26.90
N TYR A 208 -7.35 4.04 -27.66
CA TYR A 208 -8.22 5.06 -28.24
C TYR A 208 -9.18 4.46 -29.27
N ILE A 209 -8.71 3.58 -30.17
CA ILE A 209 -9.55 2.90 -31.17
C ILE A 209 -10.60 2.01 -30.50
N ASP A 210 -10.21 1.27 -29.47
CA ASP A 210 -11.06 0.34 -28.74
C ASP A 210 -12.04 1.04 -27.77
N LEU A 211 -11.90 2.35 -27.54
CA LEU A 211 -12.73 3.10 -26.59
C LEU A 211 -14.16 3.33 -27.11
N GLU A 212 -15.07 2.39 -26.86
CA GLU A 212 -16.47 2.44 -27.35
C GLU A 212 -17.24 3.71 -26.93
N MET A 213 -16.97 4.22 -25.72
CA MET A 213 -17.65 5.41 -25.20
C MET A 213 -17.34 6.70 -25.98
N LEU A 214 -16.25 6.69 -26.77
CA LEU A 214 -15.86 7.83 -27.61
C LEU A 214 -16.46 7.66 -29.02
N GLU A 215 -17.70 8.11 -29.19
CA GLU A 215 -18.45 8.01 -30.44
C GLU A 215 -18.02 9.09 -31.45
N MET A 216 -17.10 8.74 -32.36
CA MET A 216 -16.64 9.60 -33.45
C MET A 216 -15.97 8.80 -34.57
N ASP A 217 -15.73 9.43 -35.72
CA ASP A 217 -14.85 8.87 -36.75
C ASP A 217 -13.38 9.00 -36.33
N LYS A 218 -12.91 7.98 -35.60
CA LYS A 218 -11.56 7.95 -35.05
C LYS A 218 -10.48 7.93 -36.14
N LEU A 219 -10.76 7.28 -37.27
CA LEU A 219 -9.86 7.19 -38.41
C LEU A 219 -9.66 8.55 -39.07
N GLU A 220 -10.77 9.23 -39.36
CA GLU A 220 -10.72 10.55 -39.99
C GLU A 220 -10.09 11.61 -39.08
N PHE A 221 -10.34 11.52 -37.77
CA PHE A 221 -9.72 12.42 -36.81
C PHE A 221 -8.19 12.33 -36.83
N VAL A 222 -7.61 11.12 -36.77
CA VAL A 222 -6.14 10.95 -36.82
C VAL A 222 -5.58 11.27 -38.21
N LYS A 223 -6.32 11.02 -39.30
CA LYS A 223 -5.89 11.46 -40.64
C LYS A 223 -5.81 12.99 -40.74
N THR A 224 -6.75 13.69 -40.10
CA THR A 224 -6.82 15.15 -40.12
C THR A 224 -5.74 15.77 -39.23
N TYR A 225 -5.69 15.37 -37.96
CA TYR A 225 -4.89 16.05 -36.93
C TYR A 225 -3.61 15.30 -36.54
N GLY A 226 -3.53 14.00 -36.80
CA GLY A 226 -2.41 13.17 -36.37
C GLY A 226 -1.09 13.50 -37.06
N ASP A 227 0.00 13.38 -36.31
CA ASP A 227 1.36 13.42 -36.84
C ASP A 227 1.64 12.18 -37.73
N ARG A 228 2.80 12.18 -38.41
CA ARG A 228 3.17 11.11 -39.35
C ARG A 228 3.24 9.73 -38.71
N LYS A 229 3.70 9.63 -37.45
CA LYS A 229 3.82 8.38 -36.70
C LYS A 229 2.43 7.90 -36.28
N SER A 230 1.59 8.79 -35.72
CA SER A 230 0.21 8.48 -35.34
C SER A 230 -0.65 8.00 -36.52
N LYS A 231 -0.46 8.59 -37.71
CA LYS A 231 -1.10 8.15 -38.96
C LYS A 231 -0.72 6.74 -39.41
N LYS A 232 0.49 6.27 -39.07
CA LYS A 232 0.89 4.88 -39.33
C LYS A 232 0.23 3.95 -38.33
N PHE A 233 0.29 4.30 -37.04
CA PHE A 233 -0.32 3.49 -35.98
C PHE A 233 -1.79 3.22 -36.24
N ILE A 234 -2.56 4.24 -36.63
CA ILE A 234 -3.98 4.03 -36.84
C ILE A 234 -4.28 3.09 -38.00
N VAL A 235 -3.50 3.12 -39.09
CA VAL A 235 -3.65 2.18 -40.20
C VAL A 235 -3.43 0.75 -39.72
N ASP A 236 -2.41 0.53 -38.89
CA ASP A 236 -2.10 -0.79 -38.34
C ASP A 236 -3.14 -1.25 -37.30
N CYS A 237 -3.81 -0.34 -36.60
CA CYS A 237 -4.84 -0.67 -35.61
C CYS A 237 -6.22 -0.99 -36.19
N VAL A 238 -6.53 -0.53 -37.42
CA VAL A 238 -7.85 -0.72 -38.05
C VAL A 238 -7.90 -1.85 -39.08
N LEU A 239 -6.76 -2.50 -39.34
CA LEU A 239 -6.61 -3.67 -40.22
C LEU A 239 -6.77 -4.97 -39.43
#